data_AF-A0A9Q3FMA3-F1
#
_entry.id   AF-A0A9Q3FMA3-F1
#
_cell.length_a   1.000
_cell.length_b   1.000
_cell.length_c   1.000
_cell.angle_alpha   90.00
_cell.angle_beta   90.00
_cell.angle_gamma   90.00
#
_symmetry.space_group_name_H-M   'P 1'
#
loop_
_entity.id
_entity.type
_entity.pdbx_description
1 polymer ?
#
loop_
_entity_poly.entity_id
_entity_poly.type
_entity_poly.pdbx_seq_one_letter_code
_entity_poly.pdbx_strand_id
1 'polypeptide(L)'
;MKEAPQLKEWPTFTGEGEYDHMSFIKTIDILQEDYAIPDEFITARLQSLFEKSEKRWYYGIRKTNGKNTWSWWKQEIITKWANDAWRYKIENALENSFFDPDKDKPLTWYLKQVERLNALPQKCHKRGCV
;
A
#
# COMPACT_ATOMS: atom_id res chain seq x y z
N MET A 1 24.94 15.13 -2.75
CA MET A 1 23.60 14.82 -2.22
C MET A 1 22.67 14.72 -3.41
N LYS A 2 21.93 13.61 -3.58
CA LYS A 2 20.90 13.53 -4.62
C LYS A 2 19.76 14.48 -4.21
N GLU A 3 19.27 15.30 -5.12
CA GLU A 3 18.14 16.19 -4.84
C GLU A 3 16.90 15.36 -4.50
N ALA A 4 16.09 15.85 -3.55
CA ALA A 4 14.86 15.17 -3.17
C ALA A 4 13.87 15.17 -4.35
N PRO A 5 13.10 14.08 -4.55
CA PRO A 5 12.22 13.93 -5.69
C PRO A 5 11.16 15.04 -5.76
N GLN A 6 10.91 15.54 -6.98
CA GLN A 6 9.92 16.59 -7.24
C GLN A 6 8.50 16.08 -6.97
N LEU A 7 7.54 16.96 -6.66
CA LEU A 7 6.15 16.57 -6.30
C LEU A 7 5.50 15.59 -7.30
N LYS A 8 5.85 15.67 -8.59
CA LYS A 8 5.35 14.78 -9.65
C LYS A 8 5.84 13.33 -9.56
N GLU A 9 6.89 13.07 -8.80
CA GLU A 9 7.49 11.74 -8.61
C GLU A 9 6.93 11.01 -7.39
N TRP A 10 6.14 11.72 -6.56
CA TRP A 10 5.47 11.12 -5.40
C TRP A 10 4.15 10.47 -5.82
N PRO A 11 3.77 9.34 -5.19
CA PRO A 11 2.50 8.70 -5.48
C PRO A 11 1.34 9.54 -4.94
N THR A 12 0.21 9.49 -5.64
CA THR A 12 -1.08 9.99 -5.14
C THR A 12 -1.85 8.82 -4.53
N PHE A 13 -2.51 9.06 -3.39
CA PHE A 13 -3.39 8.10 -2.76
C PHE A 13 -4.84 8.52 -2.91
N THR A 14 -5.60 7.71 -3.65
CA THR A 14 -7.01 7.96 -3.92
C THR A 14 -7.90 7.13 -2.99
N GLY A 15 -7.37 6.07 -2.38
CA GLY A 15 -8.15 5.09 -1.65
C GLY A 15 -9.08 4.26 -2.55
N GLU A 16 -9.00 4.46 -3.87
CA GLU A 16 -9.79 3.82 -4.89
C GLU A 16 -8.91 2.76 -5.59
N GLY A 17 -9.35 1.50 -5.58
CA GLY A 17 -8.62 0.39 -6.20
C GLY A 17 -8.18 -0.67 -5.19
N GLU A 18 -8.11 -1.92 -5.66
CA GLU A 18 -7.91 -3.10 -4.82
C GLU A 18 -6.58 -3.07 -4.05
N TYR A 19 -5.52 -2.50 -4.64
CA TYR A 19 -4.15 -2.48 -4.08
C TYR A 19 -3.54 -1.06 -3.99
N ASP A 20 -4.36 -0.01 -4.01
CA ASP A 20 -3.89 1.38 -4.02
C ASP A 20 -3.00 1.68 -2.80
N HIS A 21 -3.41 1.23 -1.61
CA HIS A 21 -2.67 1.42 -0.35
C HIS A 21 -1.31 0.72 -0.35
N MET A 22 -1.22 -0.48 -0.95
CA MET A 22 0.06 -1.19 -1.04
C MET A 22 1.01 -0.51 -2.00
N SER A 23 0.50 -0.11 -3.17
CA SER A 23 1.28 0.57 -4.20
C SER A 23 1.79 1.91 -3.70
N PHE A 24 0.95 2.66 -2.98
CA PHE A 24 1.30 3.91 -2.32
C PHE A 24 2.43 3.72 -1.31
N ILE A 25 2.27 2.79 -0.35
CA ILE A 25 3.28 2.51 0.67
C ILE A 25 4.60 2.08 0.03
N LYS A 26 4.55 1.13 -0.91
CA LYS A 26 5.74 0.58 -1.57
C LYS A 26 6.50 1.66 -2.33
N THR A 27 5.79 2.55 -3.03
CA THR A 27 6.42 3.64 -3.78
C THR A 27 7.14 4.62 -2.84
N ILE A 28 6.52 4.98 -1.72
CA ILE A 28 7.18 5.84 -0.72
C ILE A 28 8.38 5.14 -0.06
N ASP A 29 8.29 3.84 0.25
CA ASP A 29 9.41 3.07 0.79
C ASP A 29 10.60 3.03 -0.18
N ILE A 30 10.36 2.83 -1.48
CA ILE A 30 11.40 2.88 -2.52
C ILE A 30 12.03 4.29 -2.58
N LEU A 31 11.22 5.35 -2.59
CA LEU A 31 11.73 6.72 -2.61
C LEU A 31 12.54 7.04 -1.34
N GLN A 32 12.10 6.55 -0.18
CA GLN A 32 12.82 6.72 1.07
C GLN A 32 14.21 6.07 1.00
N GLU A 33 14.29 4.86 0.47
CA GLU A 33 15.55 4.10 0.32
C GLU A 33 16.48 4.75 -0.71
N ASP A 34 15.99 5.00 -1.94
CA ASP A 34 16.79 5.47 -3.07
C ASP A 34 17.41 6.87 -2.86
N TYR A 35 16.70 7.72 -2.11
CA TYR A 35 17.06 9.12 -1.87
C TYR A 35 17.41 9.42 -0.42
N ALA A 36 17.44 8.40 0.46
CA ALA A 36 17.69 8.54 1.90
C ALA A 36 16.81 9.64 2.55
N ILE A 37 15.51 9.63 2.23
CA ILE A 37 14.58 10.71 2.62
C ILE A 37 14.28 10.60 4.13
N PRO A 38 14.48 11.68 4.90
CA PRO A 38 14.10 11.69 6.32
C PRO A 38 12.59 11.51 6.51
N ASP A 39 12.24 10.86 7.60
CA ASP A 39 10.86 10.52 7.96
C ASP A 39 9.99 11.78 8.10
N GLU A 40 10.56 12.86 8.62
CA GLU A 40 9.91 14.17 8.77
C GLU A 40 9.50 14.77 7.42
N PHE A 41 10.28 14.51 6.36
CA PHE A 41 9.97 15.01 5.03
C PHE A 41 8.80 14.26 4.40
N ILE A 42 8.80 12.92 4.53
CA ILE A 42 7.69 12.06 4.08
C ILE A 42 6.40 12.49 4.79
N THR A 43 6.45 12.58 6.12
CA THR A 43 5.27 12.87 6.95
C THR A 43 4.76 14.31 6.79
N ALA A 44 5.64 15.27 6.45
CA ALA A 44 5.23 16.62 6.05
C ALA A 44 4.51 16.65 4.69
N ARG A 45 4.86 15.73 3.78
CA ARG A 45 4.26 15.63 2.44
C ARG A 45 2.94 14.86 2.41
N LEU A 46 2.68 13.97 3.35
CA LEU A 46 1.47 13.13 3.35
C LEU A 46 0.18 13.89 3.01
N GLN A 47 -0.03 15.09 3.57
CA GLN A 47 -1.22 15.91 3.32
C GLN A 47 -1.49 16.26 1.84
N SER A 48 -0.43 16.34 1.01
CA SER A 48 -0.55 16.63 -0.42
C SER A 48 -0.69 15.37 -1.26
N LEU A 49 -0.39 14.20 -0.69
CA LEU A 49 -0.46 12.92 -1.37
C LEU A 49 -1.84 12.28 -1.25
N PHE A 50 -2.59 12.60 -0.19
CA PHE A 50 -3.97 12.14 -0.01
C PHE A 50 -4.96 13.00 -0.81
N GLU A 51 -5.90 12.36 -1.50
CA GLU A 51 -7.02 13.02 -2.19
C GLU A 51 -8.35 12.91 -1.43
N LYS A 52 -9.34 13.70 -1.87
CA LYS A 52 -10.78 13.57 -1.51
C LYS A 52 -11.06 13.19 -0.04
N SER A 53 -11.69 12.02 0.18
CA SER A 53 -12.13 11.53 1.49
C SER A 53 -10.98 11.04 2.37
N GLU A 54 -9.90 10.59 1.74
CA GLU A 54 -8.70 10.03 2.33
C GLU A 54 -7.93 11.16 3.01
N LYS A 55 -7.89 12.34 2.37
CA LYS A 55 -7.33 13.57 2.94
C LYS A 55 -8.08 14.00 4.19
N ARG A 56 -9.41 13.92 4.20
CA ARG A 56 -10.22 14.21 5.40
C ARG A 56 -9.91 13.22 6.53
N TRP A 57 -9.75 11.93 6.22
CA TRP A 57 -9.32 10.94 7.21
C TRP A 57 -7.93 11.26 7.77
N TYR A 58 -6.96 11.56 6.91
CA TYR A 58 -5.60 11.93 7.32
C TYR A 58 -5.63 13.09 8.32
N TYR A 59 -6.39 14.16 8.02
CA TYR A 59 -6.52 15.29 8.95
C TYR A 59 -7.13 14.91 10.29
N GLY A 60 -8.12 14.02 10.31
CA GLY A 60 -8.71 13.50 11.54
C GLY A 60 -7.69 12.77 12.40
N ILE A 61 -6.96 11.82 11.82
CA ILE A 61 -5.92 11.05 12.51
C ILE A 61 -4.77 11.95 12.98
N ARG A 62 -4.32 12.88 12.12
CA ARG A 62 -3.23 13.82 12.42
C ARG A 62 -3.58 14.79 13.56
N LYS A 63 -4.83 15.24 13.62
CA LYS A 63 -5.33 16.14 14.66
C LYS A 63 -5.37 15.44 16.03
N THR A 64 -5.76 14.17 16.06
CA THR A 64 -5.89 13.40 17.31
C THR A 64 -4.54 12.88 17.81
N ASN A 65 -3.65 12.43 16.93
CA ASN A 65 -2.44 11.70 17.31
C ASN A 65 -1.14 12.51 17.20
N GLY A 66 -1.19 13.74 16.70
CA GLY A 66 0.02 14.56 16.58
C GLY A 66 0.99 14.08 15.49
N LYS A 67 2.26 14.49 15.61
CA LYS A 67 3.33 14.13 14.65
C LYS A 67 3.75 12.69 14.95
N ASN A 68 3.86 11.87 13.91
CA ASN A 68 4.25 10.47 14.01
C ASN A 68 5.14 10.09 12.83
N THR A 69 5.88 8.99 12.98
CA THR A 69 6.80 8.44 11.97
C THR A 69 6.05 7.88 10.76
N TRP A 70 6.74 7.75 9.63
CA TRP A 70 6.23 7.07 8.45
C TRP A 70 5.84 5.63 8.78
N SER A 71 6.64 4.92 9.58
CA SER A 71 6.31 3.56 10.03
C SER A 71 4.96 3.50 10.76
N TRP A 72 4.64 4.50 11.58
CA TRP A 72 3.34 4.59 12.24
C TRP A 72 2.21 4.86 11.24
N TRP A 73 2.41 5.79 10.32
CA TRP A 73 1.45 6.07 9.25
C TRP A 73 1.18 4.86 8.35
N LYS A 74 2.19 4.05 8.05
CA LYS A 74 2.02 2.77 7.34
C LYS A 74 1.03 1.86 8.06
N GLN A 75 1.14 1.74 9.39
CA GLN A 75 0.21 0.92 10.18
C GLN A 75 -1.21 1.49 10.17
N GLU A 76 -1.38 2.80 10.24
CA GLU A 76 -2.71 3.42 10.14
C GLU A 76 -3.35 3.20 8.77
N ILE A 77 -2.57 3.31 7.69
CA ILE A 77 -3.03 3.03 6.32
C ILE A 77 -3.42 1.55 6.19
N ILE A 78 -2.57 0.63 6.66
CA ILE A 78 -2.85 -0.82 6.64
C ILE A 78 -4.10 -1.14 7.47
N THR A 79 -4.23 -0.56 8.66
CA THR A 79 -5.39 -0.78 9.54
C THR A 79 -6.69 -0.35 8.87
N LYS A 80 -6.66 0.76 8.12
CA LYS A 80 -7.85 1.26 7.45
C LYS A 80 -8.19 0.52 6.15
N TRP A 81 -7.21 0.34 5.26
CA TRP A 81 -7.46 -0.15 3.89
C TRP A 81 -7.10 -1.63 3.68
N ALA A 82 -6.25 -2.22 4.52
CA ALA A 82 -5.90 -3.65 4.50
C ALA A 82 -6.49 -4.40 5.71
N ASN A 83 -7.70 -4.00 6.12
CA ASN A 83 -8.44 -4.62 7.23
C ASN A 83 -8.90 -6.06 6.90
N ASP A 84 -9.41 -6.77 7.90
CA ASP A 84 -9.80 -8.17 7.75
C ASP A 84 -10.87 -8.41 6.67
N ALA A 85 -11.80 -7.46 6.48
CA ALA A 85 -12.80 -7.57 5.43
C ALA A 85 -12.18 -7.45 4.03
N TRP A 86 -11.16 -6.60 3.86
CA TRP A 86 -10.39 -6.54 2.61
C TRP A 86 -9.56 -7.81 2.41
N ARG A 87 -8.85 -8.29 3.44
CA ARG A 87 -8.06 -9.54 3.36
C ARG A 87 -8.92 -10.72 2.98
N TYR A 88 -10.07 -10.89 3.63
CA TYR A 88 -11.04 -11.93 3.30
C TYR A 88 -11.49 -11.86 1.83
N LYS A 89 -11.68 -10.65 1.28
CA LYS A 89 -12.00 -10.49 -0.15
C LYS A 89 -10.86 -10.98 -1.04
N ILE A 90 -9.60 -10.64 -0.72
CA ILE A 90 -8.42 -11.09 -1.48
C ILE A 90 -8.27 -12.62 -1.39
N GLU A 91 -8.43 -13.20 -0.20
CA GLU A 91 -8.38 -14.66 0.02
C GLU A 91 -9.44 -15.37 -0.82
N ASN A 92 -10.71 -14.95 -0.74
CA ASN A 92 -11.76 -15.53 -1.55
C ASN A 92 -11.52 -15.34 -3.05
N ALA A 93 -11.03 -14.17 -3.44
CA ALA A 93 -10.76 -13.89 -4.84
C ALA A 93 -9.62 -14.77 -5.38
N LEU A 94 -8.64 -15.13 -4.55
CA LEU A 94 -7.57 -16.06 -4.86
C LEU A 94 -8.08 -17.51 -4.93
N GLU A 95 -8.78 -17.97 -3.89
CA GLU A 95 -9.27 -19.36 -3.77
C GLU A 95 -10.28 -19.73 -4.85
N ASN A 96 -11.13 -18.78 -5.26
CA ASN A 96 -12.15 -18.99 -6.28
C ASN A 96 -11.68 -18.58 -7.69
N SER A 97 -10.41 -18.18 -7.84
CA SER A 97 -9.84 -17.90 -9.16
C SER A 97 -9.45 -19.20 -9.84
N PHE A 98 -10.22 -19.61 -10.84
CA PHE A 98 -9.83 -20.70 -11.75
C PHE A 98 -9.46 -20.10 -13.10
N PHE A 99 -8.47 -20.69 -13.76
CA PHE A 99 -8.07 -20.28 -15.11
C PHE A 99 -9.06 -20.86 -16.13
N ASP A 100 -9.65 -19.99 -16.94
CA ASP A 100 -10.54 -20.37 -18.04
C ASP A 100 -9.83 -20.13 -19.39
N PRO A 101 -9.48 -21.18 -20.15
CA PRO A 101 -8.72 -21.03 -21.40
C PRO A 101 -9.47 -20.25 -22.50
N ASP A 102 -10.80 -20.17 -22.42
CA ASP A 102 -11.62 -19.46 -23.41
C ASP A 102 -11.78 -17.97 -23.08
N LYS A 103 -11.58 -17.59 -21.81
CA LYS A 103 -11.80 -16.21 -21.33
C LYS A 103 -10.52 -15.52 -20.86
N ASP A 104 -9.58 -16.27 -20.29
CA ASP A 104 -8.42 -15.72 -19.62
C ASP A 104 -7.17 -15.75 -20.49
N LYS A 105 -6.38 -14.68 -20.39
CA LYS A 105 -5.01 -14.67 -20.89
C LYS A 105 -4.09 -15.24 -19.81
N PRO A 106 -3.30 -16.30 -20.08
CA PRO A 106 -2.49 -16.97 -19.07
C PRO A 106 -1.64 -16.02 -18.21
N LEU A 107 -0.90 -15.11 -18.86
CA LEU A 107 -0.02 -14.16 -18.17
C LEU A 107 -0.80 -13.20 -17.27
N THR A 108 -1.90 -12.63 -17.77
CA THR A 108 -2.71 -11.66 -17.01
C THR A 108 -3.37 -12.32 -15.80
N TRP A 109 -3.92 -13.53 -15.98
CA TRP A 109 -4.51 -14.28 -14.88
C TRP A 109 -3.48 -14.65 -13.82
N TYR A 110 -2.31 -15.12 -14.24
CA TYR A 110 -1.21 -15.48 -13.37
C TYR A 110 -0.72 -14.28 -12.55
N LEU A 111 -0.44 -13.15 -13.21
CA LEU A 111 0.03 -11.93 -12.53
C LEU A 111 -0.96 -11.45 -11.47
N LYS A 112 -2.27 -11.56 -11.74
CA LYS A 112 -3.31 -11.23 -10.76
C LYS A 112 -3.27 -12.13 -9.52
N GLN A 113 -2.94 -13.42 -9.68
CA GLN A 113 -2.76 -14.31 -8.53
C GLN A 113 -1.51 -13.96 -7.73
N VAL A 114 -0.42 -13.57 -8.42
CA VAL A 114 0.81 -13.09 -7.77
C VAL A 114 0.54 -11.84 -6.95
N GLU A 115 -0.24 -10.88 -7.46
CA GLU A 115 -0.63 -9.68 -6.70
C GLU A 115 -1.41 -10.04 -5.43
N ARG A 116 -2.39 -10.94 -5.54
CA ARG A 116 -3.18 -11.43 -4.38
C ARG A 116 -2.30 -12.11 -3.33
N LEU A 117 -1.35 -12.95 -3.76
CA LEU A 117 -0.42 -13.63 -2.86
C LEU A 117 0.51 -12.63 -2.15
N ASN A 118 0.99 -11.62 -2.86
CA ASN A 118 1.84 -10.58 -2.27
C ASN A 118 1.07 -9.67 -1.30
N ALA A 119 -0.23 -9.52 -1.50
CA ALA A 119 -1.12 -8.75 -0.64
C ALA A 119 -1.45 -9.43 0.69
N LEU A 120 -1.46 -10.76 0.70
CA LEU A 120 -1.73 -11.52 1.91
C LEU A 120 -0.45 -11.62 2.75
N PRO A 121 -0.55 -11.52 4.08
CA PRO A 121 0.60 -11.74 4.93
C PRO A 121 1.15 -13.14 4.65
N GLN A 122 2.42 -13.22 4.24
CA GLN A 122 3.08 -14.51 4.11
C GLN A 122 3.01 -15.15 5.49
N LYS A 123 2.30 -16.28 5.61
CA LYS A 123 2.27 -17.06 6.83
C LYS A 123 3.70 -17.50 7.09
N CYS A 124 4.44 -16.76 7.92
CA CYS A 124 5.66 -17.24 8.51
C CYS A 124 5.25 -18.46 9.36
N HIS A 125 5.38 -19.66 8.81
CA HIS A 125 5.46 -20.83 9.66
C HIS A 125 6.65 -20.60 10.59
N LYS A 126 6.52 -21.00 11.87
CA LYS A 126 7.52 -20.84 12.94
C LYS A 126 8.87 -21.57 12.67
N ARG A 127 9.20 -21.88 11.42
CA ARG A 127 10.41 -22.56 10.95
C ARG A 127 10.96 -21.88 9.68
N GLY A 128 11.27 -20.59 9.78
CA GLY A 128 12.07 -19.86 8.77
C GLY A 128 11.36 -19.57 7.45
N CYS A 129 11.67 -18.41 6.87
CA CYS A 129 11.47 -18.20 5.44
C CYS A 129 12.57 -19.00 4.73
N VAL A 130 12.20 -19.85 3.75
CA VAL A 130 13.16 -20.50 2.84
C VAL A 130 13.57 -19.52 1.77
#